data_AF-A0A7G7KR73-F1
#
_entry.id   AF-A0A7G7KR73-F1
#
_cell.length_a   1.000
_cell.length_b   1.000
_cell.length_c   1.000
_cell.angle_alpha   90.00
_cell.angle_beta   90.00
_cell.angle_gamma   90.00
#
_symmetry.space_group_name_H-M   'P 1'
#
loop_
_entity.id
_entity.type
_entity.pdbx_description
1 polymer ?
#
loop_
_entity_poly.entity_id
_entity_poly.type
_entity_poly.pdbx_seq_one_letter_code
_entity_poly.pdbx_strand_id
1 'polypeptide(L)' 'MSWNELERLVVDAEDRPHLRRLLRRCSDDNALLLQARLLGYRITRVDLQQAWLQHRQDEELNALQG' A
#
# COMPACT_ATOMS: atom_id res chain seq x y z
N MET A 1 2.61 11.09 9.49
CA MET A 1 2.99 9.72 9.91
C MET A 1 3.99 9.20 8.88
N SER A 2 4.80 8.21 9.24
CA SER A 2 6.00 7.84 8.47
C SER A 2 5.67 6.83 7.38
N TRP A 3 6.13 7.11 6.16
CA TRP A 3 6.19 6.20 5.00
C TRP A 3 6.66 4.78 5.38
N ASN A 4 7.51 4.66 6.40
CA ASN A 4 8.03 3.39 6.92
C ASN A 4 6.94 2.37 7.32
N GLU A 5 5.76 2.81 7.80
CA GLU A 5 4.69 1.85 8.16
C GLU A 5 4.04 1.21 6.93
N LEU A 6 3.95 1.97 5.83
CA LEU A 6 3.48 1.45 4.55
C LEU A 6 4.52 0.50 3.94
N GLU A 7 5.80 0.87 3.96
CA GLU A 7 6.89 -0.01 3.52
C GLU A 7 6.92 -1.31 4.31
N ARG A 8 6.76 -1.25 5.64
CA ARG A 8 6.69 -2.45 6.48
C ARG A 8 5.53 -3.35 6.09
N LEU A 9 4.35 -2.78 5.79
CA LEU A 9 3.20 -3.56 5.31
C LEU A 9 3.51 -4.25 3.98
N VAL A 10 4.17 -3.55 3.04
CA VAL A 10 4.54 -4.10 1.73
C VAL A 10 5.51 -5.26 1.90
N VAL A 11 6.60 -5.06 2.66
CA VAL A 11 7.59 -6.11 2.94
C VAL A 11 6.93 -7.34 3.58
N ASP A 12 6.10 -7.13 4.61
CA ASP A 12 5.38 -8.23 5.25
C ASP A 12 4.40 -8.92 4.28
N ALA A 13 3.80 -8.20 3.33
CA ALA A 13 2.90 -8.77 2.34
C ALA A 13 3.64 -9.58 1.27
N GLU A 14 4.87 -9.20 0.94
CA GLU A 14 5.72 -9.95 0.02
C GLU A 14 6.19 -11.26 0.64
N ASP A 15 6.60 -11.23 1.92
CA ASP A 15 7.10 -12.38 2.65
C ASP A 15 6.00 -13.33 3.13
N ARG A 16 4.78 -12.82 3.38
CA ARG A 16 3.69 -13.59 4.00
C ARG A 16 2.50 -13.79 3.05
N PRO A 17 2.35 -14.97 2.43
CA PRO A 17 1.29 -15.24 1.45
C PRO A 17 -0.14 -15.11 1.98
N HIS A 18 -0.34 -15.29 3.29
CA HIS A 18 -1.64 -15.08 3.92
C HIS A 18 -2.01 -13.59 4.00
N LEU A 19 -1.03 -12.74 4.33
CA LEU A 19 -1.20 -11.29 4.41
C LEU A 19 -1.44 -10.71 3.00
N ARG A 20 -0.70 -11.18 2.01
CA ARG A 20 -0.94 -10.84 0.59
C ARG A 20 -2.36 -11.17 0.13
N ARG A 21 -2.85 -12.38 0.42
CA ARG A 21 -4.20 -12.81 0.04
C ARG A 21 -5.28 -12.00 0.75
N LEU A 22 -5.04 -11.65 2.00
CA LEU A 22 -5.95 -10.82 2.79
C LEU A 22 -6.05 -9.42 2.19
N LEU A 23 -4.93 -8.75 1.92
CA LEU A 23 -4.90 -7.41 1.32
C LEU A 23 -5.49 -7.40 -0.10
N ARG A 24 -5.25 -8.44 -0.91
CA ARG A 24 -5.85 -8.58 -2.25
C ARG A 24 -7.37 -8.71 -2.25
N ARG A 25 -7.99 -9.04 -1.12
CA ARG A 25 -9.47 -9.09 -0.98
C ARG A 25 -10.07 -7.72 -0.66
N CYS A 26 -9.26 -6.73 -0.29
CA CYS A 26 -9.71 -5.37 -0.09
C CYS A 26 -10.05 -4.75 -1.46
N SER A 27 -11.31 -4.39 -1.64
CA SER A 27 -11.83 -3.82 -2.90
C SER A 27 -11.67 -2.30 -3.01
N ASP A 28 -11.35 -1.63 -1.91
CA ASP A 28 -11.18 -0.18 -1.85
C ASP A 28 -10.17 0.22 -0.76
N ASP A 29 -9.73 1.48 -0.84
CA ASP A 29 -8.74 2.07 0.07
C ASP A 29 -9.18 2.03 1.54
N ASN A 30 -10.48 2.15 1.84
CA ASN A 30 -10.96 2.14 3.22
C ASN A 30 -10.88 0.73 3.81
N ALA A 31 -11.25 -0.30 3.03
CA ALA A 31 -11.13 -1.69 3.41
C ALA A 31 -9.65 -2.05 3.66
N LEU A 32 -8.74 -1.58 2.79
CA LEU A 32 -7.31 -1.79 2.96
C LEU A 32 -6.77 -1.11 4.22
N LEU A 33 -7.13 0.16 4.46
CA LEU A 33 -6.71 0.90 5.66
C LEU A 33 -7.24 0.26 6.95
N LEU A 34 -8.50 -0.17 6.95
CA LEU A 34 -9.08 -0.86 8.09
C LEU A 34 -8.32 -2.17 8.37
N GLN A 35 -8.09 -2.97 7.34
CA GLN A 35 -7.41 -4.25 7.48
C GLN A 35 -5.96 -4.08 7.95
N ALA A 36 -5.23 -3.10 7.41
CA ALA A 36 -3.88 -2.78 7.84
C ALA A 36 -3.83 -2.35 9.32
N ARG A 37 -4.80 -1.53 9.77
CA ARG A 37 -4.89 -1.13 11.17
C ARG A 37 -5.19 -2.30 12.10
N LEU A 38 -6.07 -3.21 11.69
CA LEU A 38 -6.36 -4.44 12.45
C LEU A 38 -5.13 -5.35 12.58
N LEU A 39 -4.23 -5.32 11.60
CA LEU A 39 -2.96 -6.04 11.63
C LEU A 39 -1.86 -5.31 12.43
N GLY A 40 -2.13 -4.12 12.95
CA GLY A 40 -1.21 -3.35 13.80
C GLY A 40 -0.36 -2.30 13.05
N TYR A 41 -0.59 -2.08 11.76
CA TYR A 41 0.09 -1.05 10.99
C TYR A 41 -0.60 0.32 11.18
N ARG A 42 0.21 1.38 11.32
CA ARG A 42 -0.31 2.75 11.54
C ARG A 42 -0.30 3.55 10.25
N ILE A 43 -1.04 3.06 9.26
CA ILE A 43 -1.17 3.69 7.95
C ILE A 43 -2.37 4.63 7.94
N THR A 44 -2.17 5.81 7.36
CA THR A 44 -3.21 6.82 7.15
C THR A 44 -3.65 6.86 5.70
N ARG A 45 -4.80 7.49 5.46
CA ARG A 45 -5.30 7.73 4.10
C ARG A 45 -4.35 8.61 3.29
N VAL A 46 -3.66 9.55 3.93
CA VAL A 46 -2.67 10.40 3.28
C VAL A 46 -1.49 9.57 2.79
N ASP A 47 -0.98 8.65 3.61
CA ASP A 47 0.14 7.77 3.22
C ASP A 47 -0.22 6.93 1.98
N LEU A 48 -1.44 6.38 1.95
CA LEU A 48 -1.92 5.61 0.80
C LEU A 48 -2.09 6.47 -0.46
N GLN A 49 -2.61 7.70 -0.32
CA GLN A 49 -2.75 8.63 -1.44
C GLN A 49 -1.39 9.06 -2.02
N GLN A 50 -0.39 9.30 -1.16
CA GLN A 50 0.96 9.62 -1.61
C GLN A 50 1.58 8.44 -2.38
N ALA A 51 1.37 7.21 -1.92
CA ALA A 51 1.84 6.03 -2.63
C ALA A 51 1.18 5.85 -4.01
N TRP A 52 -0.13 6.10 -4.10
CA TRP A 52 -0.82 6.10 -5.41
C TRP A 52 -0.33 7.21 -6.34
N LEU A 53 -0.07 8.40 -5.80
CA LEU A 53 0.46 9.52 -6.59
C LEU A 53 1.85 9.20 -7.13
N GLN A 54 2.73 8.66 -6.29
CA GLN A 54 4.07 8.24 -6.70
C GLN A 54 4.01 7.14 -7.74
N HIS A 55 3.18 6.12 -7.55
CA HIS A 55 3.01 5.05 -8.54
C HIS A 55 2.56 5.58 -9.90
N ARG A 56 1.57 6.48 -9.94
CA ARG A 56 1.14 7.12 -11.19
C ARG A 56 2.26 7.92 -11.84
N GLN A 57 3.03 8.69 -11.06
CA GLN A 57 4.17 9.46 -11.60
C GLN A 57 5.22 8.52 -12.19
N ASP A 58 5.54 7.42 -11.51
CA ASP A 58 6.49 6.43 -12.00
C ASP A 58 5.98 5.73 -13.28
N GLU A 59 4.67 5.42 -13.36
CA GLU A 59 4.04 4.89 -14.58
C GLU A 59 4.09 5.88 -15.74
N GLU A 60 3.79 7.16 -15.50
CA GLU A 60 3.87 8.22 -16.51
C GLU A 60 5.30 8.43 -17.00
N LEU A 61 6.28 8.43 -16.10
CA LEU A 61 7.70 8.53 -16.45
C LEU A 61 8.16 7.31 -17.27
N ASN A 62 7.78 6.11 -16.87
CA ASN A 62 8.10 4.89 -17.63
C ASN A 62 7.45 4.88 -19.01
N ALA A 63 6.22 5.38 -19.14
CA ALA A 63 5.51 5.48 -20.42
C ALA A 63 6.14 6.51 -21.38
N LEU A 64 6.79 7.55 -20.85
CA LEU A 64 7.51 8.55 -21.65
C LEU A 64 8.92 8.09 -22.07
N GLN A 65 9.45 7.03 -21.45
CA GLN A 65 10.78 6.48 -21.71
C GLN A 65 10.77 5.23 -22.62
N GLY A 66 9.60 4.67 -22.94
CA GLY A 66 9.42 3.52 -23.84
C GLY A 66 8.94 3.91 -25.23
#